data_AF-A0A8T0IWE1-F1
#
_entry.id   AF-A0A8T0IWE1-F1
#
_cell.length_a   1.000
_cell.length_b   1.000
_cell.length_c   1.000
_cell.angle_alpha   90.00
_cell.angle_beta   90.00
_cell.angle_gamma   90.00
#
_symmetry.space_group_name_H-M   'P 1'
#
loop_
_entity.id
_entity.type
_entity.pdbx_description
1 polymer ?
#
loop_
_entity_poly.entity_id
_entity_poly.type
_entity_poly.pdbx_seq_one_letter_code
_entity_poly.pdbx_strand_id
1 'polypeptide(L)'
;MLNEMDALKDGTWKSRGWQDMYTSYSVTKVALNTSVLARELGPATEKVYVNCFNPGLTKFNLNDYIDLSTLQANTFQEAAMTSIWLALHPVGDPHGKYLEQKN
;
A
#
# COMPACT_ATOMS: atom_id res chain seq x y z
N MET A 1 9.23 1.10 -13.37
CA MET A 1 8.32 1.84 -12.46
C MET A 1 7.98 3.22 -13.03
N LEU A 2 8.96 4.09 -13.33
CA LEU A 2 8.71 5.34 -14.08
C LEU A 2 7.96 5.08 -15.40
N ASN A 3 8.43 4.08 -16.16
CA ASN A 3 7.79 3.68 -17.41
C ASN A 3 6.34 3.17 -17.25
N GLU A 4 5.95 2.66 -16.07
CA GLU A 4 4.58 2.16 -15.84
C GLU A 4 3.60 3.31 -15.62
N MET A 5 4.04 4.36 -14.92
CA MET A 5 3.27 5.59 -14.77
C MET A 5 3.05 6.30 -16.09
N ASP A 6 4.06 6.30 -16.97
CA ASP A 6 3.92 6.86 -18.31
C ASP A 6 3.00 6.00 -19.19
N ALA A 7 3.06 4.67 -19.06
CA ALA A 7 2.10 3.79 -19.75
C ALA A 7 0.64 4.01 -19.33
N LEU A 8 0.41 4.36 -18.05
CA LEU A 8 -0.92 4.77 -17.59
C LEU A 8 -1.36 6.08 -18.23
N LYS A 9 -0.49 7.10 -18.23
CA LYS A 9 -0.78 8.41 -18.84
C LYS A 9 -1.10 8.29 -20.32
N ASP A 10 -0.32 7.46 -21.03
CA ASP A 10 -0.41 7.30 -22.48
C ASP A 10 -1.51 6.33 -22.92
N GLY A 11 -2.23 5.70 -21.99
CA GLY A 11 -3.29 4.75 -22.36
C GLY A 11 -2.79 3.37 -22.80
N THR A 12 -1.50 3.07 -22.63
CA THR A 12 -0.84 1.88 -23.21
C THR A 12 -0.67 0.73 -22.24
N TRP A 13 -1.15 0.84 -21.00
CA TRP A 13 -0.96 -0.17 -19.94
C TRP A 13 -1.43 -1.58 -20.31
N LYS A 14 -2.51 -1.72 -21.10
CA LYS A 14 -3.03 -3.04 -21.52
C LYS A 14 -2.02 -3.81 -22.36
N SER A 15 -1.35 -3.10 -23.30
CA SER A 15 -0.31 -3.70 -24.14
C SER A 15 0.92 -4.16 -23.34
N ARG A 16 1.06 -3.66 -22.10
CA ARG A 16 2.11 -4.04 -21.16
C ARG A 16 1.68 -5.13 -20.17
N GLY A 17 0.51 -5.74 -20.38
CA GLY A 17 0.03 -6.87 -19.58
C GLY A 17 -0.72 -6.48 -18.31
N TRP A 18 -1.03 -5.19 -18.09
CA TRP A 18 -1.84 -4.78 -16.96
C TRP A 18 -3.32 -5.06 -17.19
N GLN A 19 -4.02 -5.45 -16.13
CA GLN A 19 -5.47 -5.70 -16.16
C GLN A 19 -6.26 -4.40 -16.31
N ASP A 20 -7.55 -4.51 -16.68
CA ASP A 20 -8.44 -3.35 -16.91
C ASP A 20 -8.98 -2.74 -15.62
N MET A 21 -9.18 -3.55 -14.59
CA MET A 21 -9.75 -3.10 -13.33
C MET A 21 -8.65 -2.66 -12.36
N TYR A 22 -8.83 -1.51 -11.73
CA TYR A 22 -7.92 -0.94 -10.71
C TYR A 22 -6.46 -0.74 -11.17
N THR A 23 -6.18 -0.70 -12.48
CA THR A 23 -4.83 -0.60 -13.03
C THR A 23 -4.04 0.57 -12.45
N SER A 24 -4.64 1.77 -12.49
CA SER A 24 -4.03 3.00 -12.00
C SER A 24 -3.74 2.92 -10.50
N TYR A 25 -4.65 2.31 -9.73
CA TYR A 25 -4.48 2.05 -8.31
C TYR A 25 -3.33 1.07 -8.05
N SER A 26 -3.32 -0.09 -8.70
CA SER A 26 -2.31 -1.14 -8.54
C SER A 26 -0.91 -0.65 -8.89
N VAL A 27 -0.75 0.01 -10.05
CA VAL A 27 0.54 0.60 -10.46
C VAL A 27 0.98 1.66 -9.45
N THR A 28 0.08 2.49 -8.94
CA THR A 28 0.42 3.51 -7.93
C THR A 28 0.85 2.88 -6.60
N LYS A 29 0.18 1.82 -6.15
CA LYS A 29 0.54 1.11 -4.91
C LYS A 29 1.86 0.35 -5.04
N VAL A 30 2.17 -0.20 -6.21
CA VAL A 30 3.49 -0.80 -6.50
C VAL A 30 4.56 0.29 -6.61
N ALA A 31 4.21 1.46 -7.16
CA ALA A 31 5.13 2.58 -7.33
C ALA A 31 5.54 3.25 -6.02
N LEU A 32 4.69 3.16 -4.99
CA LEU A 32 5.03 3.45 -3.59
C LEU A 32 6.04 2.39 -3.08
N ASN A 33 7.23 2.38 -3.69
CA ASN A 33 8.29 1.46 -3.36
C ASN A 33 8.98 1.91 -2.08
N THR A 34 8.44 1.46 -0.95
CA THR A 34 8.97 1.76 0.38
C THR A 34 10.40 1.28 0.59
N SER A 35 10.91 0.34 -0.21
CA SER A 35 12.31 -0.09 -0.11
C SER A 35 13.30 0.99 -0.56
N VAL A 36 12.93 1.82 -1.54
CA VAL A 36 13.79 2.94 -2.01
C VAL A 36 13.81 4.04 -0.97
N LEU A 37 12.62 4.45 -0.50
CA LEU A 37 12.48 5.48 0.52
C LEU A 37 13.13 5.06 1.84
N ALA A 38 12.95 3.81 2.26
CA ALA A 38 13.59 3.27 3.46
C ALA A 38 15.12 3.26 3.34
N ARG A 39 15.67 2.91 2.19
CA ARG A 39 17.13 2.95 1.97
C ARG A 39 17.69 4.38 2.02
N GLU A 40 16.97 5.35 1.46
CA GLU A 40 17.37 6.76 1.46
C GLU A 40 17.25 7.40 2.85
N LEU A 41 16.18 7.06 3.56
CA LEU A 41 15.92 7.47 4.94
C LEU A 41 16.47 6.47 5.96
N GLY A 42 17.46 5.66 5.57
CA GLY A 42 18.07 4.63 6.43
C GLY A 42 18.40 5.21 7.80
N PRO A 43 18.40 4.42 8.88
CA PRO A 43 18.33 4.92 10.25
C PRO A 43 19.48 5.88 10.55
N ALA A 44 19.23 7.17 10.32
CA ALA A 44 20.13 8.26 10.63
C ALA A 44 20.09 8.49 12.15
N THR A 45 20.73 9.55 12.62
CA THR A 45 20.74 9.96 14.03
C THR A 45 19.34 10.08 14.65
N GLU A 46 18.29 10.25 13.84
CA GLU A 46 16.88 10.36 14.27
C GLU A 46 16.06 9.05 14.16
N LYS A 47 16.67 7.90 13.79
CA LYS A 47 16.03 6.57 13.74
C LYS A 47 14.62 6.54 13.13
N VAL A 48 14.47 7.03 11.90
CA VAL A 48 13.20 6.94 11.16
C VAL A 48 13.03 5.54 10.58
N TYR A 49 11.85 4.94 10.79
CA TYR A 49 11.49 3.62 10.26
C TYR A 49 10.38 3.76 9.23
N VAL A 50 10.61 3.23 8.02
CA VAL A 50 9.71 3.37 6.88
C VAL A 50 9.23 1.98 6.47
N ASN A 51 7.91 1.76 6.42
CA ASN A 51 7.30 0.50 5.99
C ASN A 51 6.01 0.78 5.20
N CYS A 52 5.56 -0.19 4.41
CA CYS A 52 4.22 -0.26 3.84
C CYS A 52 3.43 -1.38 4.50
N PHE A 53 2.10 -1.25 4.47
CA PHE A 53 1.23 -2.37 4.78
C PHE A 53 -0.03 -2.37 3.92
N ASN A 54 -0.65 -3.53 3.79
CA ASN A 54 -1.97 -3.70 3.22
C ASN A 54 -3.00 -3.87 4.36
N PRO A 55 -3.99 -2.96 4.49
CA PRO A 55 -5.03 -3.04 5.52
C PRO A 55 -6.08 -4.14 5.28
N GLY A 56 -5.97 -4.89 4.18
CA GLY A 56 -7.00 -5.83 3.76
C GLY A 56 -8.22 -5.13 3.15
N LEU A 57 -9.19 -5.92 2.69
CA LEU A 57 -10.45 -5.40 2.17
C LEU A 57 -11.20 -4.72 3.32
N THR A 58 -11.28 -3.39 3.32
CA THR A 58 -11.82 -2.61 4.44
C THR A 58 -13.12 -1.95 4.03
N LYS A 59 -14.14 -2.04 4.89
CA LYS A 59 -15.40 -1.32 4.71
C LYS A 59 -15.17 0.17 4.93
N PHE A 60 -14.98 0.91 3.84
CA PHE A 60 -15.03 2.36 3.83
C PHE A 60 -16.15 2.80 2.89
N ASN A 61 -16.76 3.95 3.16
CA ASN A 61 -17.75 4.54 2.27
C ASN A 61 -17.00 5.25 1.11
N LEU A 62 -16.55 4.51 0.08
CA LEU A 62 -16.20 5.13 -1.21
C LEU A 62 -17.51 5.26 -1.96
N ASN A 63 -18.06 6.48 -1.95
CA ASN A 63 -19.22 6.92 -2.74
C ASN A 63 -19.53 5.98 -3.93
N ASP A 64 -20.46 5.06 -3.71
CA ASP A 64 -21.18 4.21 -4.70
C ASP A 64 -20.35 3.40 -5.73
N TYR A 65 -19.02 3.33 -5.62
CA TYR A 65 -18.21 2.67 -6.65
C TYR A 65 -18.09 1.15 -6.49
N ILE A 66 -18.16 0.65 -5.25
CA ILE A 66 -18.12 -0.78 -4.94
C ILE A 66 -19.02 -1.02 -3.72
N ASP A 67 -20.07 -1.81 -3.91
CA ASP A 67 -20.85 -2.35 -2.78
C ASP A 67 -20.05 -3.48 -2.10
N LEU A 68 -19.39 -3.14 -1.01
CA LEU A 68 -18.64 -4.07 -0.17
C LEU A 68 -19.51 -4.71 0.93
N SER A 69 -20.82 -4.41 1.00
CA SER A 69 -21.69 -4.90 2.07
C SER A 69 -21.88 -6.42 2.04
N THR A 70 -21.76 -7.02 0.86
CA THR A 70 -21.87 -8.46 0.62
C THR A 70 -20.54 -9.21 0.77
N LEU A 71 -19.41 -8.49 0.86
CA LEU A 71 -18.08 -9.07 0.99
C LEU A 71 -17.65 -9.14 2.45
N GLN A 72 -16.90 -10.19 2.79
CA GLN A 72 -16.19 -10.25 4.06
C GLN A 72 -15.07 -9.22 4.05
N ALA A 73 -15.31 -8.10 4.74
CA ALA A 73 -14.43 -6.95 4.77
C ALA A 73 -14.25 -6.47 6.21
N ASN A 74 -13.03 -6.03 6.51
CA ASN A 74 -12.62 -5.49 7.80
C ASN A 74 -13.38 -4.23 8.16
N THR A 75 -13.61 -4.03 9.45
CA THR A 75 -13.87 -2.73 10.04
C THR A 75 -12.65 -1.82 9.93
N PHE A 76 -12.83 -0.52 10.10
CA PHE A 76 -11.71 0.44 10.17
C PHE A 76 -10.73 0.09 11.29
N GLN A 77 -11.25 -0.38 12.43
CA GLN A 77 -10.46 -0.77 13.59
C GLN A 77 -9.54 -1.94 13.24
N GLU A 78 -10.09 -3.01 12.65
CA GLU A 78 -9.32 -4.19 12.23
C GLU A 78 -8.26 -3.82 11.18
N ALA A 79 -8.64 -3.00 10.19
CA ALA A 79 -7.76 -2.52 9.13
C ALA A 79 -6.58 -1.67 9.65
N ALA A 80 -6.79 -0.90 10.72
CA ALA A 80 -5.79 0.00 11.30
C ALA A 80 -4.76 -0.70 12.18
N MET A 81 -5.02 -1.93 12.64
CA MET A 81 -4.17 -2.62 13.63
C MET A 81 -2.71 -2.72 13.19
N THR A 82 -2.46 -3.00 11.91
CA THR A 82 -1.08 -3.16 11.41
C THR A 82 -0.34 -1.82 11.36
N SER A 83 -0.99 -0.72 10.97
CA SER A 83 -0.39 0.62 11.06
C SER A 83 -0.12 1.05 12.49
N ILE A 84 -1.03 0.77 13.42
CA ILE A 84 -0.85 1.12 14.84
C ILE A 84 0.33 0.35 15.40
N TRP A 85 0.42 -0.96 15.12
CA TRP A 85 1.54 -1.79 15.53
C TRP A 85 2.87 -1.29 14.95
N LEU A 86 2.91 -0.88 13.68
CA LEU A 86 4.12 -0.28 13.07
C LEU A 86 4.52 1.04 13.74
N ALA A 87 3.55 1.92 14.00
CA ALA A 87 3.79 3.23 14.60
C ALA A 87 4.28 3.15 16.05
N LEU A 88 3.89 2.11 16.78
CA LEU A 88 4.26 1.86 18.17
C LEU A 88 5.38 0.84 18.32
N HIS A 89 5.95 0.33 17.22
CA HIS A 89 6.98 -0.70 17.29
C HIS A 89 8.22 -0.14 18.00
N PRO A 90 8.79 -0.89 18.97
CA PRO A 90 10.11 -0.56 19.50
C PRO A 90 11.14 -0.33 18.39
N VAL A 91 12.10 0.55 18.66
CA VAL A 91 13.26 0.79 17.80
C VAL A 91 13.91 -0.54 17.39
N GLY A 92 13.96 -0.80 16.08
CA GLY A 92 14.44 -2.07 15.53
C GLY A 92 13.68 -2.43 14.25
N ASP A 93 13.70 -3.70 13.85
CA ASP A 93 12.86 -4.17 12.76
C ASP A 93 11.36 -4.03 13.09
N PRO A 94 10.47 -3.80 12.10
CA PRO A 94 10.73 -3.82 10.66
C PRO A 94 11.12 -2.45 10.07
N HIS A 95 11.98 -2.49 9.03
CA HIS A 95 12.33 -1.35 8.18
C HIS A 95 12.36 -1.77 6.70
N GLY A 96 11.79 -0.94 5.83
CA GLY A 96 11.71 -1.17 4.39
C GLY A 96 10.86 -2.38 4.01
N LYS A 97 9.90 -2.77 4.86
CA LYS A 97 9.07 -3.96 4.63
C LYS A 97 7.68 -3.58 4.10
N TYR A 98 7.10 -4.51 3.34
CA TYR A 98 5.68 -4.54 3.04
C TYR A 98 5.03 -5.62 3.93
N LEU A 99 4.02 -5.25 4.69
CA LEU A 99 3.32 -6.15 5.61
C LEU A 99 1.87 -6.37 5.17
N GLU A 100 1.40 -7.60 5.31
CA GLU A 100 -0.04 -7.87 5.24
C GLU A 100 -0.68 -7.63 6.61
N GLN A 101 -1.99 -7.40 6.60
CA GLN A 101 -2.74 -7.29 7.83
C GLN A 101 -2.57 -8.56 8.67
N LYS A 102 -2.22 -8.39 9.94
CA LYS A 102 -2.27 -9.48 10.91
C LYS A 102 -3.74 -9.73 11.29
N ASN A 103 -4.25 -10.90 10.95
CA ASN A 103 -5.53 -11.42 11.45
C ASN A 103 -5.35 -12.03 12.84
#